data_AF-A0A5N3UQC8-F1
#
_entry.id   AF-A0A5N3UQC8-F1
#
_cell.length_a   1.000
_cell.length_b   1.000
_cell.length_c   1.000
_cell.angle_alpha   90.00
_cell.angle_beta   90.00
_cell.angle_gamma   90.00
#
_symmetry.space_group_name_H-M   'P 1'
#
loop_
_entity.id
_entity.type
_entity.pdbx_description
1 polymer ?
#
loop_
_entity_poly.entity_id
_entity_poly.type
_entity_poly.pdbx_seq_one_letter_code
_entity_poly.pdbx_strand_id
1 'polypeptide(L)'
;AAGPEGVCGKPKVMGRIYGGRDVEAGQWPWQASLQSQGSHVCGAVLINSSWLLSTAHCFLKGPEGRGQLDEDAGRERVPAWR
;
A
#
# COMPACT_ATOMS: atom_id res chain seq x y z
N ALA A 1 -1.37 -12.14 3.59
CA ALA A 1 -2.17 -13.38 3.77
C ALA A 1 -3.62 -12.99 4.01
N ALA A 2 -4.49 -13.17 3.01
CA ALA A 2 -5.93 -13.08 3.20
C ALA A 2 -6.40 -14.43 3.80
N GLY A 3 -6.77 -14.41 5.08
CA GLY A 3 -7.39 -15.54 5.76
C GLY A 3 -8.86 -15.73 5.35
N PRO A 4 -9.54 -16.76 5.88
CA PRO A 4 -10.84 -17.20 5.39
C PRO A 4 -11.92 -16.13 5.63
N GLU A 5 -12.66 -15.85 4.56
CA GLU A 5 -13.81 -14.94 4.45
C GLU A 5 -13.56 -13.46 4.82
N GLY A 6 -13.16 -12.67 3.80
CA GLY A 6 -13.71 -11.33 3.49
C GLY A 6 -13.62 -10.18 4.51
N VAL A 7 -13.21 -10.39 5.76
CA VAL A 7 -13.25 -9.37 6.80
C VAL A 7 -11.93 -8.60 6.85
N CYS A 8 -11.98 -7.29 6.57
CA CYS A 8 -10.85 -6.37 6.59
C CYS A 8 -10.75 -5.58 7.92
N GLY A 9 -9.65 -4.84 8.12
CA GLY A 9 -9.57 -3.79 9.15
C GLY A 9 -9.38 -4.27 10.60
N LYS A 10 -8.92 -5.50 10.83
CA LYS A 10 -8.64 -6.03 12.19
C LYS A 10 -7.13 -6.00 12.48
N PRO A 11 -6.58 -4.96 13.13
CA PRO A 11 -5.17 -4.94 13.51
C PRO A 11 -4.92 -5.89 14.68
N LYS A 12 -3.68 -6.37 14.82
CA LYS A 12 -3.27 -7.17 15.99
C LYS A 12 -3.16 -6.34 17.28
N VAL A 13 -3.08 -5.01 17.15
CA VAL A 13 -2.87 -4.07 18.25
C VAL A 13 -3.88 -2.94 18.14
N MET A 14 -4.42 -2.50 19.29
CA MET A 14 -5.30 -1.34 19.40
C MET A 14 -4.62 -0.27 20.27
N GLY A 15 -4.80 1.01 19.94
CA GLY A 15 -4.24 2.12 20.70
C GLY A 15 -3.79 3.28 19.83
N ARG A 16 -3.24 4.33 20.46
CA ARG A 16 -2.68 5.50 19.78
C ARG A 16 -1.17 5.37 19.68
N ILE A 17 -0.60 5.94 18.62
CA ILE A 17 0.85 5.99 18.41
C ILE A 17 1.39 7.24 19.10
N TYR A 18 2.26 7.05 20.10
CA TYR A 18 2.98 8.11 20.79
C TYR A 18 4.48 7.81 20.72
N GLY A 19 5.30 8.75 20.22
CA GLY A 19 6.75 8.60 20.09
C GLY A 19 7.22 7.58 19.03
N GLY A 20 6.36 6.64 18.64
CA GLY A 20 6.66 5.62 17.64
C GLY A 20 7.56 4.51 18.16
N ARG A 21 7.40 3.31 17.61
CA ARG A 21 8.32 2.17 17.78
C ARG A 21 8.19 1.26 16.58
N ASP A 22 9.21 0.45 16.34
CA ASP A 22 9.15 -0.58 15.32
C ASP A 22 8.05 -1.60 15.64
N VAL A 23 7.44 -2.10 14.58
CA VAL A 23 6.34 -3.06 14.63
C VAL A 23 6.84 -4.46 14.28
N GLU A 24 6.23 -5.49 14.86
CA GLU A 24 6.46 -6.85 14.41
C GLU A 24 5.82 -7.09 13.04
N ALA A 25 6.38 -8.05 12.28
CA ALA A 25 5.85 -8.42 10.98
C ALA A 25 4.36 -8.80 11.07
N GLY A 26 3.55 -8.16 10.21
CA GLY A 26 2.11 -8.40 10.15
C GLY A 26 1.30 -7.81 11.30
N GLN A 27 1.83 -6.91 12.14
CA GLN A 27 1.02 -6.13 13.08
C GLN A 27 0.01 -5.22 12.36
N TRP A 28 0.44 -4.67 11.21
CA TRP A 28 -0.39 -3.91 10.27
C TRP A 28 -0.42 -4.65 8.93
N PRO A 29 -1.23 -5.71 8.78
CA PRO A 29 -1.12 -6.66 7.68
C PRO A 29 -1.49 -6.09 6.30
N TRP A 30 -2.10 -4.90 6.27
CA TRP A 30 -2.42 -4.17 5.04
C TRP A 30 -1.37 -3.14 4.64
N GLN A 31 -0.32 -2.90 5.45
CA GLN A 31 0.74 -1.97 5.09
C GLN A 31 1.56 -2.53 3.92
N ALA A 32 1.66 -1.77 2.84
CA ALA A 32 2.43 -2.14 1.66
C ALA A 32 3.46 -1.06 1.29
N SER A 33 4.52 -1.51 0.63
CA SER A 33 5.59 -0.67 0.06
C SER A 33 5.41 -0.61 -1.45
N LEU A 34 5.16 0.57 -1.99
CA LEU A 34 5.28 0.80 -3.43
C LEU A 34 6.75 0.95 -3.79
N GLN A 35 7.21 0.15 -4.74
CA GLN A 35 8.61 0.07 -5.13
C GLN A 35 8.75 0.50 -6.60
N SER A 36 9.74 1.32 -6.89
CA SER A 36 10.19 1.64 -8.24
C SER A 36 11.63 1.17 -8.38
N GLN A 37 11.89 0.29 -9.36
CA GLN A 37 13.23 -0.27 -9.60
C GLN A 37 13.87 -0.90 -8.34
N GLY A 38 13.04 -1.56 -7.51
CA GLY A 38 13.49 -2.21 -6.27
C GLY A 38 13.77 -1.26 -5.10
N SER A 39 13.43 0.03 -5.22
CA SER A 39 13.51 1.01 -4.13
C SER A 39 12.13 1.51 -3.70
N HIS A 40 11.94 1.65 -2.39
CA HIS A 40 10.70 2.19 -1.82
C HIS A 40 10.49 3.64 -2.26
N VAL A 41 9.29 3.95 -2.77
CA VAL A 41 8.92 5.30 -3.19
C VAL A 41 7.72 5.86 -2.43
N CYS A 42 6.78 5.01 -2.01
CA CYS A 42 5.56 5.43 -1.34
C CYS A 42 4.96 4.31 -0.48
N GLY A 43 4.11 4.68 0.48
CA GLY A 43 3.24 3.73 1.17
C GLY A 43 1.98 3.39 0.36
N ALA A 44 1.40 2.23 0.62
CA ALA A 44 0.08 1.83 0.13
C ALA A 44 -0.65 0.96 1.16
N VAL A 45 -1.97 0.80 0.97
CA VAL A 45 -2.86 0.03 1.83
C VAL A 45 -3.57 -1.06 1.04
N LEU A 46 -3.53 -2.30 1.51
CA LEU A 46 -4.28 -3.42 0.96
C LEU A 46 -5.77 -3.30 1.28
N ILE A 47 -6.59 -3.15 0.24
CA ILE A 47 -8.05 -3.00 0.39
C ILE A 47 -8.81 -4.29 0.06
N ASN A 48 -8.23 -5.19 -0.72
CA ASN A 48 -8.72 -6.56 -0.96
C ASN A 48 -7.60 -7.46 -1.52
N SER A 49 -7.91 -8.68 -1.98
CA SER A 49 -6.91 -9.64 -2.48
C SER A 49 -6.09 -9.20 -3.70
N SER A 50 -6.54 -8.18 -4.43
CA SER A 50 -5.98 -7.81 -5.75
C SER A 50 -5.74 -6.32 -5.93
N TRP A 51 -6.00 -5.50 -4.89
CA TRP A 51 -6.01 -4.05 -5.01
C TRP A 51 -5.33 -3.37 -3.83
N LEU A 52 -4.43 -2.44 -4.15
CA LEU A 52 -3.79 -1.51 -3.22
C LEU A 52 -4.34 -0.09 -3.45
N LEU A 53 -4.43 0.68 -2.39
CA LEU A 53 -4.75 2.10 -2.42
C LEU A 53 -3.52 2.94 -2.01
N SER A 54 -3.24 4.02 -2.73
CA SER A 54 -2.20 5.00 -2.39
C SER A 54 -2.62 6.39 -2.85
N THR A 55 -1.78 7.39 -2.62
CA THR A 55 -2.01 8.78 -3.03
C THR A 55 -1.64 9.00 -4.48
N ALA A 56 -2.43 9.78 -5.23
CA ALA A 56 -2.20 10.02 -6.66
C ALA A 56 -0.80 10.55 -7.00
N HIS A 57 -0.21 11.41 -6.16
CA HIS A 57 1.11 11.99 -6.41
C HIS A 57 2.25 10.95 -6.43
N CYS A 58 2.04 9.74 -5.89
CA CYS A 58 3.01 8.65 -5.99
C CYS A 58 3.21 8.17 -7.44
N PHE A 59 2.29 8.53 -8.33
CA PHE A 59 2.27 8.12 -9.74
C PHE A 59 2.51 9.29 -10.70
N LEU A 60 2.45 10.53 -10.24
CA LEU A 60 2.67 11.70 -11.08
C LEU A 60 4.17 11.98 -11.23
N LYS A 61 4.71 11.86 -12.45
CA LYS A 61 6.08 12.28 -12.79
C LYS A 61 6.04 13.40 -13.85
N GLY A 62 6.33 14.64 -13.47
CA GLY A 62 6.53 15.75 -14.42
C GLY A 62 6.33 17.17 -13.84
N PRO A 63 7.01 18.21 -14.36
CA PRO A 63 7.07 19.55 -13.78
C PRO A 63 5.80 20.42 -13.99
N GLU A 64 4.78 19.91 -14.67
CA GLU A 64 3.61 20.74 -15.04
C GLU A 64 2.29 20.00 -14.84
N GLY A 65 2.05 19.33 -13.70
CA GLY A 65 0.70 18.94 -13.24
C GLY A 65 -0.16 18.06 -14.17
N ARG A 66 0.36 17.71 -15.35
CA ARG A 66 -0.13 16.78 -16.35
C ARG A 66 0.81 15.59 -16.32
N GLY A 67 1.01 15.04 -15.12
CA GLY A 67 1.50 13.67 -15.06
C GLY A 67 0.45 12.85 -15.80
N GLN A 68 0.82 12.30 -16.95
CA GLN A 68 0.11 11.18 -17.53
C GLN A 68 -0.06 10.21 -16.37
N LEU A 69 -1.29 10.09 -15.85
CA LEU A 69 -1.63 8.89 -15.12
C LEU A 69 -1.39 7.81 -16.16
N ASP A 70 -0.35 6.99 -16.01
CA ASP A 70 -0.42 5.68 -16.63
C ASP A 70 -1.79 5.15 -16.21
N GLU A 71 -2.69 4.88 -17.15
CA GLU A 71 -4.05 4.41 -16.81
C GLU A 71 -3.97 3.11 -15.97
N ASP A 72 -2.80 2.47 -15.96
CA ASP A 72 -2.39 1.33 -15.14
C ASP A 72 -1.86 1.69 -13.73
N ALA A 73 -1.40 2.93 -13.46
CA ALA A 73 -0.85 3.32 -12.15
C ALA A 73 -1.88 3.36 -11.01
N GLY A 74 -3.17 3.56 -11.34
CA GLY A 74 -4.28 3.40 -10.39
C GLY A 74 -4.82 1.96 -10.34
N ARG A 75 -4.25 1.04 -11.12
CA ARG A 75 -4.80 -0.28 -11.43
C ARG A 75 -3.76 -1.39 -11.54
N GLU A 76 -2.69 -1.33 -10.75
CA GLU A 76 -1.73 -2.43 -10.74
C GLU A 76 -2.39 -3.66 -10.07
N ARG A 77 -2.78 -4.66 -10.88
CA ARG A 77 -3.05 -6.01 -10.38
C ARG A 77 -1.72 -6.55 -9.87
N VAL A 78 -1.48 -6.40 -8.57
CA VAL A 78 -0.29 -6.96 -7.89
C VAL A 78 -0.18 -8.46 -8.23
N PRO A 79 0.78 -8.88 -9.08
CA PRO A 79 0.99 -10.29 -9.36
C PRO A 79 1.57 -10.92 -8.10
N ALA A 80 0.88 -11.96 -7.62
CA ALA A 80 1.31 -12.91 -6.58
C ALA A 80 2.55 -12.49 -5.77
N TRP A 81 2.29 -11.74 -4.70
CA TRP A 81 3.11 -11.55 -3.49
C TRP A 81 4.47 -12.30 -3.50
N ARG A 82 5.55 -11.57 -3.79
CA ARG A 82 6.91 -11.95 -3.37
C ARG A 82 7.59 -10.77 -2.70
#